data_AF-A0A5C4Y9L7-F1
#
_entry.id   AF-A0A5C4Y9L7-F1
#
_cell.length_a   1.000
_cell.length_b   1.000
_cell.length_c   1.000
_cell.angle_alpha   90.00
_cell.angle_beta   90.00
_cell.angle_gamma   90.00
#
_symmetry.space_group_name_H-M   'P 1'
#
loop_
_entity.id
_entity.type
_entity.pdbx_description
1 polymer ?
#
loop_
_entity_poly.entity_id
_entity_poly.type
_entity_poly.pdbx_seq_one_letter_code
_entity_poly.pdbx_strand_id
1 'polypeptide(L)'
;MLVRRHAAGVHRLAAGMVGPGAADDVVQEVFIAVHRGLKGFRGEAAFSTWLHRIALNACHKAIRGKGPPTVSLGDAPEPAAPHNPVHAGEQADLRARLAAALQTLPADQREAVSLRELSGLDYAEIAAITGAELGTVKSRINRGRAALRAYLTGQGITP
;
A
#
# COMPACT_ATOMS: atom_id res chain seq x y z
N MET A 1 3.29 10.87 -18.38
CA MET A 1 4.06 9.61 -18.55
C MET A 1 5.03 9.27 -17.40
N LEU A 2 5.23 10.08 -16.36
CA LEU A 2 5.92 9.65 -15.13
C LEU A 2 4.96 8.96 -14.13
N VAL A 3 3.77 9.54 -13.98
CA VAL A 3 2.64 9.07 -13.16
C VAL A 3 2.26 7.61 -13.45
N ARG A 4 2.08 7.26 -14.74
CA ARG A 4 1.76 5.88 -15.17
C ARG A 4 2.88 4.88 -14.85
N ARG A 5 4.14 5.30 -14.87
CA ARG A 5 5.29 4.45 -14.54
C ARG A 5 5.32 4.08 -13.05
N HIS A 6 4.83 4.96 -12.17
CA HIS A 6 4.78 4.70 -10.73
C HIS A 6 3.44 4.12 -10.25
N ALA A 7 2.39 4.15 -11.07
CA ALA A 7 1.05 3.67 -10.73
C ALA A 7 1.02 2.25 -10.17
N ALA A 8 1.71 1.33 -10.84
CA ALA A 8 1.75 -0.05 -10.39
C ALA A 8 2.44 -0.20 -9.01
N GLY A 9 3.46 0.61 -8.73
CA GLY A 9 4.15 0.61 -7.42
C GLY A 9 3.26 1.18 -6.32
N VAL A 10 2.64 2.33 -6.57
CA VAL A 10 1.71 2.98 -5.63
C VAL A 10 0.52 2.07 -5.34
N HIS A 11 -0.06 1.43 -6.37
CA HIS A 11 -1.16 0.50 -6.18
C HIS A 11 -0.76 -0.71 -5.33
N ARG A 12 0.41 -1.32 -5.57
CA ARG A 12 0.88 -2.43 -4.72
C ARG A 12 1.02 -2.00 -3.27
N LEU A 13 1.64 -0.84 -3.01
CA LEU A 13 1.76 -0.30 -1.67
C LEU A 13 0.37 -0.06 -1.04
N ALA A 14 -0.54 0.59 -1.76
CA ALA A 14 -1.89 0.85 -1.30
C ALA A 14 -2.63 -0.45 -0.97
N ALA A 15 -2.61 -1.45 -1.86
CA ALA A 15 -3.22 -2.75 -1.62
C ALA A 15 -2.64 -3.46 -0.38
N GLY A 16 -1.32 -3.37 -0.16
CA GLY A 16 -0.69 -3.91 1.05
C GLY A 16 -1.10 -3.18 2.33
N MET A 17 -1.34 -1.87 2.25
CA MET A 17 -1.69 -1.02 3.40
C MET A 17 -3.18 -1.09 3.76
N VAL A 18 -4.08 -0.89 2.78
CA VAL A 18 -5.53 -0.73 2.99
C VAL A 18 -6.37 -1.94 2.55
N GLY A 19 -5.72 -2.96 1.98
CA GLY A 19 -6.35 -4.12 1.36
C GLY A 19 -6.66 -3.89 -0.13
N PRO A 20 -6.87 -4.96 -0.91
CA PRO A 20 -7.08 -4.86 -2.35
C PRO A 20 -8.36 -4.08 -2.72
N GLY A 21 -9.43 -4.19 -1.93
CA GLY A 21 -10.72 -3.57 -2.26
C GLY A 21 -10.79 -2.05 -2.12
N ALA A 22 -9.83 -1.41 -1.44
CA ALA A 22 -9.78 0.05 -1.27
C ALA A 22 -8.54 0.68 -1.93
N ALA A 23 -7.75 -0.13 -2.65
CA ALA A 23 -6.48 0.32 -3.20
C ALA A 23 -6.66 1.33 -4.33
N ASP A 24 -7.64 1.12 -5.21
CA ASP A 24 -7.90 1.98 -6.37
C ASP A 24 -8.30 3.41 -5.95
N ASP A 25 -9.18 3.54 -4.96
CA ASP A 25 -9.58 4.83 -4.40
C ASP A 25 -8.37 5.59 -3.84
N VAL A 26 -7.52 4.90 -3.07
CA VAL A 26 -6.29 5.48 -2.52
C VAL A 26 -5.35 5.91 -3.64
N VAL A 27 -5.17 5.09 -4.68
CA VAL A 27 -4.33 5.43 -5.83
C VAL A 27 -4.83 6.68 -6.54
N GLN A 28 -6.15 6.83 -6.69
CA GLN A 28 -6.75 8.03 -7.26
C GLN A 28 -6.46 9.27 -6.41
N GLU A 29 -6.65 9.19 -5.09
CA GLU A 29 -6.31 10.28 -4.17
C GLU A 29 -4.84 10.68 -4.27
N VAL A 30 -3.94 9.69 -4.34
CA VAL A 30 -2.49 9.93 -4.49
C VAL A 30 -2.21 10.69 -5.77
N PHE A 31 -2.81 10.30 -6.89
CA PHE A 31 -2.54 10.99 -8.16
C PHE A 31 -3.08 12.41 -8.22
N ILE A 32 -4.24 12.66 -7.60
CA ILE A 32 -4.77 14.00 -7.43
C ILE A 32 -3.80 14.85 -6.59
N ALA A 33 -3.32 14.30 -5.46
CA ALA A 33 -2.38 14.99 -4.58
C ALA A 33 -1.04 15.27 -5.27
N VAL A 34 -0.51 14.30 -6.01
CA VAL A 34 0.70 14.45 -6.83
C VAL A 34 0.51 15.55 -7.86
N HIS A 35 -0.58 15.54 -8.63
CA HIS A 35 -0.81 16.55 -9.66
C HIS A 35 -0.88 17.98 -9.08
N ARG A 36 -1.55 18.15 -7.94
CA ARG A 36 -1.63 19.43 -7.23
C ARG A 36 -0.29 19.87 -6.64
N GLY A 37 0.46 18.93 -6.04
CA GLY A 37 1.72 19.20 -5.37
C GLY A 37 2.93 19.33 -6.30
N LEU A 38 2.85 18.78 -7.52
CA LEU A 38 3.99 18.72 -8.45
C LEU A 38 4.54 20.10 -8.79
N LYS A 39 3.66 21.11 -8.93
CA LYS A 39 4.06 22.49 -9.22
C LYS A 39 4.90 23.13 -8.11
N GLY A 40 4.76 22.65 -6.87
CA GLY A 40 5.49 23.15 -5.70
C GLY A 40 6.62 22.23 -5.24
N PHE A 41 6.90 21.13 -5.95
CA PHE A 41 7.96 20.21 -5.59
C PHE A 41 9.34 20.83 -5.87
N ARG A 42 10.08 21.12 -4.80
CA ARG A 42 11.36 21.84 -4.85
C ARG A 42 12.59 20.97 -5.14
N GLY A 43 12.43 19.65 -5.18
CA GLY A 43 13.54 18.72 -5.45
C GLY A 43 14.53 18.50 -4.30
N GLU A 44 14.19 18.94 -3.08
CA GLU A 44 15.02 18.77 -1.87
C GLU A 44 15.16 17.30 -1.44
N ALA A 45 14.27 16.42 -1.93
CA ALA A 45 14.35 14.97 -1.80
C ALA A 45 14.13 14.32 -3.17
N ALA A 46 14.47 13.04 -3.31
CA ALA A 46 14.12 12.28 -4.50
C ALA A 46 12.59 12.27 -4.71
N PHE A 47 12.15 12.38 -5.96
CA PHE A 47 10.73 12.33 -6.32
C PHE A 47 10.04 11.06 -5.80
N SER A 48 10.75 9.93 -5.83
CA SER A 48 10.27 8.65 -5.28
C SER A 48 9.95 8.76 -3.79
N THR A 49 10.82 9.36 -2.98
CA THR A 49 10.61 9.56 -1.54
C THR A 49 9.39 10.44 -1.28
N TRP A 50 9.26 11.55 -2.02
CA TRP A 50 8.11 12.44 -1.93
C TRP A 50 6.80 11.74 -2.30
N LEU A 51 6.81 10.94 -3.38
CA LEU A 51 5.66 10.15 -3.81
C LEU A 51 5.24 9.11 -2.75
N HIS A 52 6.19 8.41 -2.13
CA HIS A 52 5.90 7.43 -1.08
C HIS A 52 5.29 8.09 0.17
N ARG A 53 5.74 9.30 0.53
CA ARG A 53 5.12 10.09 1.62
C ARG A 53 3.66 10.44 1.29
N ILE A 54 3.38 10.88 0.06
CA ILE A 54 2.00 11.14 -0.37
C ILE A 54 1.16 9.85 -0.31
N ALA A 55 1.70 8.74 -0.80
CA ALA A 55 1.02 7.45 -0.80
C ALA A 55 0.67 6.96 0.61
N LEU A 56 1.61 7.03 1.55
CA LEU A 56 1.36 6.66 2.95
C LEU A 56 0.32 7.56 3.61
N ASN A 57 0.40 8.87 3.39
CA ASN A 57 -0.59 9.80 3.95
C ASN A 57 -2.01 9.50 3.46
N ALA A 58 -2.17 9.17 2.17
CA ALA A 58 -3.45 8.75 1.62
C ALA A 58 -3.93 7.41 2.22
N CYS A 59 -3.03 6.43 2.38
CA CYS A 59 -3.34 5.16 3.05
C CYS A 59 -3.80 5.38 4.50
N HIS A 60 -3.08 6.20 5.27
CA HIS A 60 -3.45 6.52 6.66
C HIS A 60 -4.79 7.23 6.75
N LYS A 61 -5.07 8.16 5.82
CA LYS A 61 -6.37 8.83 5.75
C LYS A 61 -7.49 7.82 5.50
N ALA A 62 -7.33 6.91 4.54
CA ALA A 62 -8.31 5.87 4.27
C ALA A 62 -8.50 4.91 5.47
N ILE A 63 -7.43 4.54 6.18
CA ILE A 63 -7.51 3.70 7.39
C ILE A 63 -8.27 4.43 8.51
N ARG A 64 -8.00 5.71 8.74
CA ARG A 64 -8.70 6.52 9.76
C ARG A 64 -10.15 6.80 9.41
N GLY A 65 -10.48 6.96 8.12
CA GLY A 65 -11.83 7.17 7.63
C GLY A 65 -12.77 5.96 7.83
N LYS A 66 -12.22 4.76 8.10
CA LYS A 66 -12.96 3.53 8.41
C LYS A 66 -13.34 3.38 9.90
N GLY A 67 -13.47 4.47 10.67
CA GLY A 67 -14.03 4.45 12.03
C GLY A 67 -15.43 3.79 12.08
N PRO A 68 -15.97 3.45 13.28
CA PRO A 68 -17.24 2.72 13.39
C PRO A 68 -18.31 3.40 12.53
N PRO A 69 -19.12 2.62 11.79
CA PRO A 69 -19.91 3.13 10.67
C PRO A 69 -20.91 4.17 11.18
N THR A 70 -20.61 5.44 10.98
CA THR A 70 -21.66 6.44 10.82
C THR A 70 -22.30 6.17 9.47
N VAL A 71 -23.49 5.55 9.51
CA VAL A 71 -24.38 5.37 8.38
C VAL A 71 -24.47 6.69 7.62
N SER A 72 -24.00 6.71 6.38
CA SER A 72 -24.27 7.80 5.45
C SER A 72 -24.91 7.20 4.20
N LEU A 73 -26.18 7.54 4.03
CA LEU A 73 -27.05 7.27 2.88
C LEU A 73 -26.42 7.83 1.59
N GLY A 74 -26.52 7.10 0.48
CA GLY A 74 -26.34 7.65 -0.86
C GLY A 74 -25.84 6.65 -1.90
N ASP A 75 -26.77 5.95 -2.54
CA ASP A 75 -26.56 5.12 -3.73
C ASP A 75 -25.90 5.88 -4.90
N ALA A 76 -24.95 5.23 -5.55
CA ALA A 76 -24.70 5.35 -6.99
C ALA A 76 -24.02 4.06 -7.49
N PRO A 77 -24.60 3.30 -8.44
CA PRO A 77 -23.92 2.18 -9.05
C PRO A 77 -22.96 2.67 -10.14
N GLU A 78 -21.65 2.45 -9.95
CA GLU A 78 -20.65 2.61 -11.01
C GLU A 78 -20.64 1.39 -11.96
N PRO A 79 -20.37 1.59 -13.26
CA PRO A 79 -20.43 0.53 -14.26
C PRO A 79 -19.25 -0.43 -14.13
N ALA A 80 -19.54 -1.73 -14.03
CA ALA A 80 -18.55 -2.80 -14.07
C ALA A 80 -17.87 -2.87 -15.45
N ALA A 81 -16.57 -2.59 -15.52
CA ALA A 81 -15.77 -2.85 -16.72
C ALA A 81 -15.41 -4.34 -16.82
N PRO A 82 -15.64 -5.01 -17.96
CA PRO A 82 -15.33 -6.42 -18.11
C PRO A 82 -13.82 -6.58 -18.39
N HIS A 83 -13.09 -7.20 -17.47
CA HIS A 83 -11.73 -7.65 -17.75
C HIS A 83 -11.60 -9.12 -17.35
N ASN A 84 -11.57 -9.99 -18.35
CA ASN A 84 -11.02 -11.33 -18.21
C ASN A 84 -9.98 -11.57 -19.31
N PRO A 85 -8.75 -11.93 -18.93
CA PRO A 85 -8.15 -13.10 -19.54
C PRO A 85 -7.63 -14.08 -18.46
N VAL A 86 -7.97 -15.35 -18.67
CA VAL A 86 -7.98 -16.45 -17.69
C VAL A 86 -6.59 -16.85 -17.12
N HIS A 87 -5.50 -16.26 -17.60
CA HIS A 87 -4.14 -16.40 -17.00
C HIS A 87 -3.73 -15.23 -16.10
N ALA A 88 -4.43 -14.08 -16.19
CA ALA A 88 -4.28 -12.98 -15.23
C ALA A 88 -4.96 -13.28 -13.90
N GLY A 89 -5.92 -14.22 -13.89
CA GLY A 89 -6.70 -14.62 -12.72
C GLY A 89 -5.85 -15.17 -11.58
N GLU A 90 -4.99 -16.16 -11.85
CA GLU A 90 -4.17 -16.80 -10.80
C GLU A 90 -3.15 -15.84 -10.17
N GLN A 91 -2.52 -15.00 -10.99
CA GLN A 91 -1.51 -14.05 -10.53
C GLN A 91 -2.13 -12.82 -9.83
N ALA A 92 -3.31 -12.38 -10.29
CA ALA A 92 -4.11 -11.36 -9.59
C ALA A 92 -4.64 -11.90 -8.26
N ASP A 93 -5.09 -13.15 -8.24
CA ASP A 93 -5.58 -13.83 -7.03
C ASP A 93 -4.44 -14.01 -6.02
N LEU A 94 -3.24 -14.42 -6.45
CA LEU A 94 -2.06 -14.47 -5.57
C LEU A 94 -1.71 -13.09 -4.97
N ARG A 95 -1.73 -12.02 -5.78
CA ARG A 95 -1.47 -10.66 -5.28
C ARG A 95 -2.53 -10.19 -4.30
N ALA A 96 -3.80 -10.49 -4.56
CA ALA A 96 -4.89 -10.17 -3.64
C ALA A 96 -4.76 -10.94 -2.31
N ARG A 97 -4.39 -12.23 -2.37
CA ARG A 97 -4.12 -13.05 -1.19
C ARG A 97 -2.93 -12.54 -0.37
N LEU A 98 -1.85 -12.13 -1.02
CA LEU A 98 -0.70 -11.52 -0.33
C LEU A 98 -1.07 -10.17 0.30
N ALA A 99 -1.82 -9.34 -0.41
CA ALA A 99 -2.34 -8.08 0.13
C ALA A 99 -3.26 -8.32 1.34
N ALA A 100 -4.12 -9.35 1.30
CA ALA A 100 -4.95 -9.77 2.42
C ALA A 100 -4.12 -10.31 3.59
N ALA A 101 -3.07 -11.10 3.34
CA ALA A 101 -2.16 -11.57 4.38
C ALA A 101 -1.48 -10.41 5.11
N LEU A 102 -1.08 -9.34 4.41
CA LEU A 102 -0.54 -8.13 5.01
C LEU A 102 -1.52 -7.45 5.97
N GLN A 103 -2.83 -7.52 5.71
CA GLN A 103 -3.85 -6.95 6.59
C GLN A 103 -3.93 -7.64 7.96
N THR A 104 -3.40 -8.86 8.09
CA THR A 104 -3.33 -9.57 9.38
C THR A 104 -2.25 -9.02 10.31
N LEU A 105 -1.31 -8.23 9.78
CA LEU A 105 -0.22 -7.67 10.57
C LEU A 105 -0.66 -6.45 11.38
N PRO A 106 -0.04 -6.22 12.56
CA PRO A 106 -0.08 -4.92 13.22
C PRO A 106 0.27 -3.78 12.26
N ALA A 107 -0.38 -2.63 12.40
CA ALA A 107 -0.29 -1.53 11.44
C ALA A 107 1.16 -1.08 11.15
N ASP A 108 1.98 -1.02 12.20
CA ASP A 108 3.37 -0.58 12.10
C ASP A 108 4.28 -1.60 11.41
N GLN A 109 4.02 -2.89 11.59
CA GLN A 109 4.71 -3.98 10.89
C GLN A 109 4.25 -4.05 9.42
N ARG A 110 2.94 -3.90 9.18
CA ARG A 110 2.35 -3.87 7.84
C ARG A 110 2.96 -2.76 6.98
N GLU A 111 3.06 -1.56 7.54
CA GLU A 111 3.67 -0.42 6.87
C GLU A 111 5.14 -0.70 6.51
N ALA A 112 5.94 -1.11 7.49
CA ALA A 112 7.36 -1.35 7.27
C ALA A 112 7.61 -2.47 6.26
N VAL A 113 6.85 -3.57 6.33
CA VAL A 113 6.94 -4.68 5.37
C VAL A 113 6.45 -4.25 3.99
N SER A 114 5.35 -3.51 3.87
CA SER A 114 4.83 -3.06 2.57
C SER A 114 5.83 -2.13 1.85
N LEU A 115 6.43 -1.19 2.58
CA LEU A 115 7.47 -0.32 2.02
C LEU A 115 8.73 -1.09 1.61
N ARG A 116 9.10 -2.13 2.38
CA ARG A 116 10.27 -2.94 2.06
C ARG A 116 10.04 -3.84 0.85
N GLU A 117 8.99 -4.65 0.87
CA GLU A 117 8.80 -5.73 -0.10
C GLU A 117 8.06 -5.28 -1.36
N LEU A 118 7.12 -4.31 -1.25
CA LEU A 118 6.29 -3.89 -2.39
C LEU A 118 6.84 -2.66 -3.11
N SER A 119 7.46 -1.77 -2.32
CA SER A 119 8.11 -0.55 -2.81
C SER A 119 9.62 -0.69 -3.00
N GLY A 120 10.25 -1.75 -2.46
CA GLY A 120 11.68 -2.03 -2.64
C GLY A 120 12.62 -1.08 -1.89
N LEU A 121 12.10 -0.32 -0.92
CA LEU A 121 12.88 0.71 -0.23
C LEU A 121 13.90 0.10 0.73
N ASP A 122 15.02 0.81 0.89
CA ASP A 122 16.00 0.46 1.91
C ASP A 122 15.55 0.87 3.31
N TYR A 123 16.24 0.37 4.34
CA TYR A 123 15.84 0.62 5.72
C TYR A 123 16.00 2.10 6.13
N ALA A 124 16.97 2.80 5.54
CA ALA A 124 17.20 4.22 5.81
C ALA A 124 16.13 5.09 5.14
N GLU A 125 15.72 4.75 3.91
CA GLU A 125 14.59 5.39 3.22
C GLU A 125 13.28 5.19 3.98
N ILE A 126 13.01 3.96 4.46
CA ILE A 126 11.83 3.66 5.28
C ILE A 126 11.86 4.47 6.57
N ALA A 127 13.01 4.55 7.25
CA ALA A 127 13.16 5.39 8.45
C ALA A 127 12.88 6.87 8.14
N ALA A 128 13.43 7.42 7.05
CA ALA A 128 13.23 8.80 6.65
C ALA A 128 11.79 9.12 6.24
N ILE A 129 11.06 8.14 5.69
CA ILE A 129 9.67 8.29 5.28
C ILE A 129 8.72 8.17 6.47
N THR A 130 8.94 7.20 7.36
CA THR A 130 8.06 6.90 8.49
C THR A 130 8.37 7.73 9.74
N GLY A 131 9.56 8.34 9.82
CA GLY A 131 10.06 9.04 11.00
C GLY A 131 10.50 8.11 12.13
N ALA A 132 10.52 6.80 11.91
CA ALA A 132 10.96 5.81 12.91
C ALA A 132 12.48 5.65 12.91
N GLU A 133 13.06 5.29 14.06
CA GLU A 133 14.47 4.93 14.14
C GLU A 133 14.81 3.69 13.29
N LEU A 134 16.03 3.64 12.76
CA LEU A 134 16.49 2.52 11.92
C LEU A 134 16.38 1.16 12.62
N GLY A 135 16.67 1.09 13.92
CA GLY A 135 16.51 -0.12 14.72
C GLY A 135 15.04 -0.55 14.83
N THR A 136 14.14 0.41 14.98
CA THR A 136 12.69 0.17 15.01
C THR A 136 12.21 -0.38 13.67
N VAL A 137 12.62 0.21 12.55
CA VAL A 137 12.30 -0.28 11.19
C VAL A 137 12.74 -1.73 11.02
N LYS A 138 14.00 -2.06 11.35
CA LYS A 138 14.53 -3.43 11.28
C LYS A 138 13.67 -4.40 12.09
N SER A 139 13.32 -4.01 13.32
CA SER A 139 12.54 -4.86 14.22
C SER A 139 11.11 -5.11 13.71
N ARG A 140 10.45 -4.08 13.14
CA ARG A 140 9.11 -4.17 12.55
C ARG A 140 9.10 -5.09 11.33
N ILE A 141 10.08 -4.94 10.44
CA ILE A 141 10.21 -5.78 9.23
C ILE A 141 10.43 -7.24 9.64
N ASN A 142 11.36 -7.51 10.56
CA ASN A 142 11.65 -8.88 11.01
C ASN A 142 10.42 -9.55 11.64
N ARG A 143 9.72 -8.86 12.55
CA ARG A 143 8.49 -9.38 13.15
C ARG A 143 7.38 -9.59 12.13
N GLY A 144 7.16 -8.64 11.23
CA GLY A 144 6.15 -8.75 10.17
C GLY A 144 6.42 -9.92 9.22
N ARG A 145 7.68 -10.14 8.81
CA ARG A 145 8.08 -11.30 8.00
C ARG A 145 7.81 -12.61 8.72
N ALA A 146 8.16 -12.70 10.01
CA ALA A 146 7.90 -13.90 10.81
C ALA A 146 6.40 -14.21 10.92
N ALA A 147 5.58 -13.18 11.15
CA ALA A 147 4.12 -13.31 11.23
C ALA A 147 3.51 -13.72 9.87
N LEU A 148 3.94 -13.12 8.76
CA LEU A 148 3.50 -13.54 7.42
C LEU A 148 3.87 -14.99 7.12
N ARG A 149 5.10 -15.40 7.46
CA ARG A 149 5.55 -16.78 7.27
C ARG A 149 4.66 -17.76 8.03
N ALA A 150 4.36 -17.47 9.29
CA ALA A 150 3.48 -18.28 10.12
C ALA A 150 2.07 -18.36 9.52
N TYR A 151 1.52 -17.21 9.08
CA TYR A 151 0.20 -17.15 8.46
C TYR A 151 0.13 -17.97 7.16
N LEU A 152 1.08 -17.78 6.24
CA LEU A 152 1.10 -18.47 4.96
C LEU A 152 1.30 -19.99 5.13
N THR A 153 2.18 -20.40 6.05
CA THR A 153 2.40 -21.81 6.38
C THR A 153 1.12 -22.45 6.93
N GLY A 154 0.38 -21.73 7.80
CA GLY A 154 -0.92 -22.18 8.30
C GLY A 154 -2.01 -22.31 7.24
N GLN A 155 -1.88 -21.60 6.12
CA GLN A 155 -2.76 -21.67 4.94
C GLN A 155 -2.32 -22.74 3.93
N GLY A 156 -1.28 -23.54 4.24
CA GLY A 156 -0.71 -24.53 3.33
C GLY A 156 0.07 -23.91 2.15
N ILE A 157 0.38 -22.62 2.22
CA ILE A 157 1.19 -21.90 1.23
C ILE A 157 2.62 -21.91 1.72
N THR A 158 3.48 -22.72 1.10
CA THR A 158 4.92 -22.71 1.38
C THR A 158 5.53 -21.43 0.80
N PRO A 159 6.10 -20.53 1.61
CA PRO A 159 6.68 -19.27 1.16
C PRO A 159 8.07 -19.42 0.56
#